data_AF-A0A3D5UM23-F1
#
_entry.id   AF-A0A3D5UM23-F1
#
_cell.length_a   1.000
_cell.length_b   1.000
_cell.length_c   1.000
_cell.angle_alpha   90.00
_cell.angle_beta   90.00
_cell.angle_gamma   90.00
#
_symmetry.space_group_name_H-M   'P 1'
#
loop_
_entity.id
_entity.type
_entity.pdbx_description
1 polymer ?
#
loop_
_entity_poly.entity_id
_entity_poly.type
_entity_poly.pdbx_seq_one_letter_code
_entity_poly.pdbx_strand_id
1 'polypeptide(L)'
;ETLSAVHSITDNGDGTYNLTIAKGGDLTDLEERNNVEEADVDGLKAGDAVFYNETTGDYAKADVKEGKIGGHQEALAEIDARVTDLDTFARGVATLVNTVHRDATENTSDGSPGIDFFTFGGGGETALNFQINQAIRADESLVATGADESAAPGDGSGALAIANLRNTEVRFDEIGSITYDSSTMTVENQDGGVTMEGKYRDMVIKVGISTQHADNMVDNQEALMAQLSNRRESVSGVSIDEEVTNLIKFQQSYNANSRVISTVSEMLDTLINRTGL
;
A
#
# COMPACT_ATOMS: atom_id res chain seq x y z
N GLU A 1 23.42 6.96 -12.61
CA GLU A 1 22.45 6.21 -11.80
C GLU A 1 21.07 6.45 -12.39
N THR A 2 20.34 5.38 -12.66
CA THR A 2 18.98 5.42 -13.19
C THR A 2 18.00 5.04 -12.09
N LEU A 3 16.93 5.83 -11.95
CA LEU A 3 15.87 5.51 -11.00
C LEU A 3 15.15 4.26 -11.50
N SER A 4 15.16 3.21 -10.70
CA SER A 4 14.66 1.89 -11.04
C SER A 4 13.77 1.38 -9.91
N ALA A 5 13.05 0.28 -10.15
CA ALA A 5 12.17 -0.31 -9.15
C ALA A 5 12.56 -1.77 -8.89
N VAL A 6 12.51 -2.20 -7.64
CA VAL A 6 12.64 -3.62 -7.29
C VAL A 6 11.43 -4.35 -7.85
N HIS A 7 11.66 -5.33 -8.72
CA HIS A 7 10.60 -6.14 -9.31
C HIS A 7 10.24 -7.33 -8.42
N SER A 8 11.25 -8.08 -7.97
CA SER A 8 11.06 -9.24 -7.09
C SER A 8 12.31 -9.51 -6.26
N ILE A 9 12.10 -10.05 -5.06
CA ILE A 9 13.15 -10.61 -4.20
C ILE A 9 12.72 -12.02 -3.86
N THR A 10 13.59 -12.99 -4.04
CA THR A 10 13.34 -14.41 -3.71
C THR A 10 14.46 -14.93 -2.83
N ASP A 11 14.10 -15.46 -1.66
CA ASP A 11 15.04 -16.12 -0.76
C ASP A 11 15.41 -17.51 -1.28
N ASN A 12 16.70 -17.81 -1.37
CA ASN A 12 17.21 -19.10 -1.80
C ASN A 12 17.26 -20.15 -0.67
N GLY A 13 17.04 -19.74 0.58
CA GLY A 13 17.06 -20.61 1.77
C GLY A 13 18.46 -20.95 2.30
N ASP A 14 19.50 -20.32 1.74
CA ASP A 14 20.91 -20.48 2.12
C ASP A 14 21.56 -19.19 2.66
N GLY A 15 20.73 -18.18 2.96
CA GLY A 15 21.19 -16.84 3.36
C GLY A 15 21.51 -15.91 2.19
N THR A 16 21.19 -16.33 0.96
CA THR A 16 21.31 -15.50 -0.25
C THR A 16 19.96 -15.27 -0.92
N TYR A 17 19.87 -14.17 -1.67
CA TYR A 17 18.65 -13.72 -2.32
C TYR A 17 18.85 -13.52 -3.82
N ASN A 18 17.83 -13.83 -4.61
CA ASN A 18 17.75 -13.41 -6.00
C ASN A 18 16.94 -12.11 -6.06
N LEU A 19 17.57 -11.05 -6.56
CA LEU A 19 16.99 -9.72 -6.71
C LEU A 19 16.80 -9.42 -8.19
N THR A 20 15.60 -8.98 -8.55
CA THR A 20 15.29 -8.52 -9.91
C THR A 20 14.93 -7.04 -9.85
N ILE A 21 15.60 -6.21 -10.67
CA ILE A 21 15.39 -4.77 -10.74
C ILE A 21 14.91 -4.41 -12.14
N ALA A 22 13.78 -3.71 -12.23
CA ALA A 22 13.29 -3.11 -13.47
C ALA A 22 14.01 -1.78 -13.72
N LYS A 23 14.93 -1.74 -14.68
CA LYS A 23 15.73 -0.54 -14.98
C LYS A 23 14.82 0.56 -15.52
N GLY A 24 14.91 1.75 -14.94
CA GLY A 24 14.05 2.87 -15.37
C GLY A 24 12.55 2.67 -15.10
N GLY A 25 12.17 1.59 -14.40
CA GLY A 25 10.77 1.17 -14.26
C GLY A 25 10.19 0.43 -15.47
N ASP A 26 11.02 0.04 -16.44
CA ASP A 26 10.60 -0.78 -17.58
C ASP A 26 10.59 -2.27 -17.20
N LEU A 27 9.41 -2.89 -17.22
CA LEU A 27 9.22 -4.31 -16.90
C LEU A 27 9.76 -5.24 -18.00
N THR A 28 10.15 -4.71 -19.15
CA THR A 28 10.77 -5.46 -20.24
C THR A 28 12.30 -5.44 -20.19
N ASP A 29 12.89 -4.57 -19.35
CA ASP A 29 14.34 -4.45 -19.13
C ASP A 29 14.67 -4.74 -17.65
N LEU A 30 14.85 -6.03 -17.36
CA LEU A 30 15.09 -6.56 -16.02
C LEU A 30 16.57 -6.89 -15.82
N GLU A 31 17.15 -6.41 -14.74
CA GLU A 31 18.44 -6.88 -14.23
C GLU A 31 18.20 -7.96 -13.18
N GLU A 32 18.70 -9.17 -13.42
CA GLU A 32 18.70 -10.25 -12.44
C GLU A 32 20.06 -10.33 -11.74
N ARG A 33 20.04 -10.23 -10.41
CA ARG A 33 21.18 -10.53 -9.54
C ARG A 33 20.87 -11.75 -8.70
N ASN A 34 21.62 -12.82 -8.94
CA ASN A 34 21.50 -14.06 -8.18
C ASN A 34 22.51 -14.06 -7.02
N ASN A 35 22.14 -14.72 -5.92
CA ASN A 35 22.98 -14.91 -4.74
C ASN A 35 23.49 -13.62 -4.09
N VAL A 36 22.64 -12.61 -3.98
CA VAL A 36 22.91 -11.37 -3.25
C VAL A 36 22.88 -11.64 -1.74
N GLU A 37 23.76 -11.02 -0.97
CA GLU A 37 23.78 -11.21 0.49
C GLU A 37 22.57 -10.56 1.16
N GLU A 38 22.09 -11.14 2.27
CA GLU A 38 20.96 -10.62 3.06
C GLU A 38 21.14 -9.15 3.43
N ALA A 39 22.35 -8.73 3.80
CA ALA A 39 22.65 -7.34 4.17
C ALA A 39 22.43 -6.33 3.03
N ASP A 40 22.56 -6.78 1.77
CA ASP A 40 22.39 -5.92 0.60
C ASP A 40 20.91 -5.82 0.17
N VAL A 41 20.06 -6.75 0.59
CA VAL A 41 18.60 -6.71 0.34
C VAL A 41 17.77 -6.37 1.58
N ASP A 42 18.42 -6.20 2.73
CA ASP A 42 17.76 -5.92 4.00
C ASP A 42 16.90 -4.65 3.91
N GLY A 43 15.62 -4.79 4.29
CA GLY A 43 14.63 -3.73 4.21
C GLY A 43 14.19 -3.32 2.80
N LEU A 44 14.61 -4.03 1.74
CA LEU A 44 14.07 -3.88 0.39
C LEU A 44 12.88 -4.81 0.18
N LYS A 45 11.86 -4.29 -0.51
CA LYS A 45 10.69 -5.05 -0.93
C LYS A 45 10.40 -4.83 -2.41
N ALA A 46 9.64 -5.75 -3.00
CA ALA A 46 9.10 -5.55 -4.34
C ALA A 46 8.32 -4.22 -4.39
N GLY A 47 8.61 -3.40 -5.41
CA GLY A 47 8.06 -2.07 -5.58
C GLY A 47 8.85 -0.92 -4.94
N ASP A 48 9.92 -1.20 -4.18
CA ASP A 48 10.80 -0.14 -3.68
C ASP A 48 11.54 0.57 -4.83
N ALA A 49 11.62 1.90 -4.74
CA ALA A 49 12.44 2.70 -5.63
C ALA A 49 13.92 2.58 -5.25
N VAL A 50 14.79 2.36 -6.22
CA VAL A 50 16.24 2.25 -6.05
C VAL A 50 16.98 3.05 -7.11
N PHE A 51 18.12 3.63 -6.75
CA PHE A 51 19.07 4.15 -7.72
C PHE A 51 19.97 3.01 -8.17
N TYR A 52 19.95 2.69 -9.45
CA TYR A 52 20.77 1.65 -10.04
C TYR A 52 21.97 2.26 -10.80
N ASN A 53 23.17 1.75 -10.53
CA ASN A 53 24.38 2.15 -11.23
C ASN A 53 24.71 1.19 -12.36
N GLU A 54 24.49 1.61 -13.60
CA GLU A 54 24.71 0.79 -14.80
C GLU A 54 26.17 0.38 -15.05
N THR A 55 27.14 1.08 -14.43
CA THR A 55 28.58 0.80 -14.61
C THR A 55 29.11 -0.20 -13.59
N THR A 56 28.64 -0.12 -12.34
CA THR A 56 29.09 -1.02 -11.26
C THR A 56 28.11 -2.16 -10.96
N GLY A 57 26.84 -2.02 -11.38
CA GLY A 57 25.76 -2.95 -11.03
C GLY A 57 25.24 -2.79 -9.60
N ASP A 58 25.70 -1.75 -8.89
CA ASP A 58 25.28 -1.45 -7.52
C ASP A 58 23.91 -0.79 -7.49
N TYR A 59 23.21 -0.93 -6.36
CA TYR A 59 21.94 -0.28 -6.13
C TYR A 59 21.87 0.33 -4.72
N ALA A 60 21.09 1.40 -4.58
CA ALA A 60 20.83 2.04 -3.30
C ALA A 60 19.36 2.41 -3.18
N LYS A 61 18.75 2.20 -2.00
CA LYS A 61 17.34 2.56 -1.76
C LYS A 61 17.14 4.07 -1.97
N ALA A 62 16.15 4.42 -2.78
CA ALA A 62 15.74 5.78 -3.02
C ALA A 62 14.62 6.16 -2.04
N ASP A 63 14.87 7.12 -1.16
CA ASP A 63 13.87 7.68 -0.24
C ASP A 63 13.04 8.74 -0.97
N VAL A 64 12.06 8.29 -1.77
CA VAL A 64 11.19 9.19 -2.55
C VAL A 64 9.90 9.44 -1.76
N LYS A 65 9.81 10.61 -1.11
CA LYS A 65 8.64 10.99 -0.30
C LYS A 65 7.63 11.89 -1.00
N GLU A 66 7.94 12.33 -2.22
CA GLU A 66 7.16 13.34 -2.92
C GLU A 66 6.79 12.91 -4.34
N GLY A 67 5.77 13.58 -4.88
CA GLY A 67 5.29 13.34 -6.24
C GLY A 67 4.59 11.99 -6.40
N LYS A 68 4.39 11.58 -7.65
CA LYS A 68 3.64 10.36 -7.99
C LYS A 68 4.33 9.09 -7.50
N ILE A 69 5.66 9.06 -7.53
CA ILE A 69 6.45 7.88 -7.10
C ILE A 69 6.30 7.69 -5.59
N GLY A 70 6.43 8.75 -4.80
CA GLY A 70 6.21 8.67 -3.34
C GLY A 70 4.78 8.23 -3.00
N GLY A 71 3.78 8.74 -3.71
CA GLY A 71 2.38 8.30 -3.54
C GLY A 71 2.16 6.81 -3.89
N HIS A 72 2.82 6.30 -4.93
CA HIS A 72 2.77 4.86 -5.25
C HIS A 72 3.49 4.01 -4.21
N GLN A 73 4.62 4.46 -3.66
CA GLN A 73 5.31 3.76 -2.58
C GLN A 73 4.48 3.73 -1.29
N GLU A 74 3.80 4.82 -0.95
CA GLU A 74 2.88 4.88 0.18
C GLU A 74 1.69 3.92 -0.02
N ALA A 75 1.12 3.87 -1.23
CA ALA A 75 0.04 2.94 -1.56
C ALA A 75 0.51 1.46 -1.45
N LEU A 76 1.72 1.15 -1.91
CA LEU A 76 2.30 -0.19 -1.77
C LEU A 76 2.51 -0.57 -0.30
N ALA A 77 3.04 0.35 0.51
CA ALA A 77 3.21 0.12 1.95
C ALA A 77 1.87 -0.16 2.66
N GLU A 78 0.80 0.54 2.25
CA GLU A 78 -0.54 0.30 2.78
C GLU A 78 -1.11 -1.06 2.33
N ILE A 79 -0.89 -1.47 1.08
CA ILE A 79 -1.27 -2.80 0.58
C ILE A 79 -0.56 -3.89 1.37
N ASP A 80 0.76 -3.78 1.57
CA ASP A 80 1.56 -4.72 2.37
C ASP A 80 1.01 -4.87 3.79
N ALA A 81 0.66 -3.76 4.43
CA ALA A 81 0.07 -3.76 5.76
C ALA A 81 -1.28 -4.50 5.78
N ARG A 82 -2.10 -4.35 4.74
CA ARG A 82 -3.39 -5.08 4.62
C ARG A 82 -3.21 -6.56 4.28
N VAL A 83 -2.21 -6.92 3.49
CA VAL A 83 -1.85 -8.33 3.26
C VAL A 83 -1.42 -8.98 4.57
N THR A 84 -0.60 -8.30 5.38
CA THR A 84 -0.18 -8.77 6.70
C THR A 84 -1.38 -8.96 7.66
N ASP A 85 -2.32 -8.01 7.65
CA ASP A 85 -3.58 -8.13 8.42
C ASP A 85 -4.37 -9.41 8.01
N LEU A 86 -4.40 -9.72 6.71
CA LEU A 86 -5.09 -10.89 6.16
C LEU A 86 -4.37 -12.20 6.50
N ASP A 87 -3.05 -12.25 6.37
CA ASP A 87 -2.21 -13.40 6.77
C ASP A 87 -2.40 -13.72 8.25
N THR A 88 -2.38 -12.67 9.08
CA THR A 88 -2.62 -12.80 10.53
C THR A 88 -4.02 -13.33 10.83
N PHE A 89 -5.04 -12.87 10.10
CA PHE A 89 -6.40 -13.40 10.23
C PHE A 89 -6.49 -14.87 9.82
N ALA A 90 -5.90 -15.26 8.67
CA ALA A 90 -5.91 -16.63 8.17
C ALA A 90 -5.21 -17.58 9.15
N ARG A 91 -4.04 -17.20 9.67
CA ARG A 91 -3.34 -17.93 10.75
C ARG A 91 -4.19 -18.04 12.00
N GLY A 92 -4.86 -16.94 12.38
CA GLY A 92 -5.81 -16.91 13.47
C GLY A 92 -6.89 -17.99 13.37
N VAL A 93 -7.59 -18.00 12.24
CA VAL A 93 -8.67 -18.97 11.95
C VAL A 93 -8.12 -20.39 11.90
N ALA A 94 -7.00 -20.60 11.20
CA ALA A 94 -6.35 -21.91 11.11
C ALA A 94 -6.03 -22.47 12.50
N THR A 95 -5.32 -21.70 13.31
CA THR A 95 -4.89 -22.13 14.65
C THR A 95 -6.08 -22.45 15.54
N LEU A 96 -7.09 -21.57 15.61
CA LEU A 96 -8.24 -21.81 16.49
C LEU A 96 -9.01 -23.07 16.12
N VAL A 97 -9.29 -23.27 14.82
CA VAL A 97 -10.02 -24.46 14.37
C VAL A 97 -9.15 -25.70 14.49
N ASN A 98 -7.87 -25.62 14.15
CA ASN A 98 -6.95 -26.74 14.27
C ASN A 98 -6.74 -27.16 15.72
N THR A 99 -6.69 -26.23 16.68
CA THR A 99 -6.55 -26.58 18.10
C THR A 99 -7.70 -27.47 18.57
N VAL A 100 -8.95 -27.11 18.23
CA VAL A 100 -10.13 -27.91 18.62
C VAL A 100 -10.22 -29.20 17.80
N HIS A 101 -10.02 -29.13 16.48
CA HIS A 101 -10.13 -30.29 15.60
C HIS A 101 -9.03 -31.32 15.89
N ARG A 102 -7.80 -30.85 16.13
CA ARG A 102 -6.67 -31.71 16.43
C ARG A 102 -6.90 -32.47 17.74
N ASP A 103 -7.33 -31.81 18.80
CA ASP A 103 -7.63 -32.45 20.08
C ASP A 103 -8.72 -33.54 19.95
N ALA A 104 -9.77 -33.27 19.15
CA ALA A 104 -10.81 -34.25 18.84
C ALA A 104 -10.27 -35.50 18.09
N THR A 105 -9.17 -35.35 17.36
CA THR A 105 -8.50 -36.41 16.59
C THR A 105 -7.24 -36.98 17.26
N GLU A 106 -6.72 -36.36 18.32
CA GLU A 106 -5.49 -36.77 19.01
C GLU A 106 -5.79 -37.71 20.18
N ASN A 107 -7.00 -37.66 20.73
CA ASN A 107 -7.50 -38.59 21.74
C ASN A 107 -7.90 -39.95 21.13
N THR A 108 -7.08 -40.44 20.21
CA THR A 108 -7.21 -41.75 19.56
C THR A 108 -6.66 -42.85 20.45
N SER A 109 -7.22 -44.05 20.34
CA SER A 109 -6.75 -45.21 21.12
C SER A 109 -5.34 -45.68 20.74
N ASP A 110 -4.85 -45.24 19.58
CA ASP A 110 -3.61 -45.66 18.94
C ASP A 110 -2.43 -44.69 19.17
N GLY A 111 -2.68 -43.53 19.79
CA GLY A 111 -1.67 -42.50 20.04
C GLY A 111 -1.24 -41.76 18.76
N SER A 112 -2.04 -41.81 17.70
CA SER A 112 -1.80 -41.05 16.48
C SER A 112 -1.90 -39.55 16.77
N PRO A 113 -0.95 -38.73 16.27
CA PRO A 113 -1.05 -37.30 16.39
C PRO A 113 -2.32 -36.81 15.68
N GLY A 114 -3.07 -35.91 16.31
CA GLY A 114 -4.27 -35.37 15.71
C GLY A 114 -3.98 -34.68 14.37
N ILE A 115 -4.99 -34.61 13.52
CA ILE A 115 -4.92 -33.99 12.20
C ILE A 115 -5.46 -32.56 12.24
N ASP A 116 -4.68 -31.63 11.70
CA ASP A 116 -5.10 -30.25 11.50
C ASP A 116 -6.18 -30.16 10.40
N PHE A 117 -7.22 -29.37 10.61
CA PHE A 117 -8.29 -29.16 9.63
C PHE A 117 -7.82 -28.29 8.46
N PHE A 118 -7.14 -27.19 8.78
CA PHE A 118 -6.54 -26.26 7.84
C PHE A 118 -5.03 -26.43 7.81
N THR A 119 -4.46 -26.25 6.62
CA THR A 119 -3.01 -26.26 6.39
C THR A 119 -2.64 -25.08 5.51
N PHE A 120 -1.35 -24.74 5.50
CA PHE A 120 -0.80 -23.78 4.55
C PHE A 120 -0.01 -24.55 3.49
N GLY A 121 -0.43 -24.45 2.23
CA GLY A 121 0.33 -24.99 1.09
C GLY A 121 1.74 -24.40 1.03
N GLY A 122 2.70 -25.11 0.43
CA GLY A 122 4.12 -24.72 0.41
C GLY A 122 4.35 -23.23 0.11
N GLY A 123 5.32 -22.63 0.80
CA GLY A 123 5.60 -21.17 0.73
C GLY A 123 5.24 -20.37 1.99
N GLY A 124 5.01 -21.03 3.13
CA GLY A 124 4.81 -20.40 4.43
C GLY A 124 3.34 -20.19 4.83
N GLU A 125 3.13 -19.72 6.07
CA GLU A 125 1.80 -19.54 6.70
C GLU A 125 1.10 -18.24 6.24
N THR A 126 0.83 -18.12 4.94
CA THR A 126 0.17 -16.94 4.35
C THR A 126 -1.29 -17.22 4.02
N ALA A 127 -2.12 -16.19 3.97
CA ALA A 127 -3.52 -16.28 3.56
C ALA A 127 -3.68 -16.82 2.14
N LEU A 128 -2.71 -16.57 1.26
CA LEU A 128 -2.70 -17.11 -0.10
C LEU A 128 -2.67 -18.65 -0.12
N ASN A 129 -1.95 -19.23 0.84
CA ASN A 129 -1.73 -20.68 0.93
C ASN A 129 -2.74 -21.38 1.86
N PHE A 130 -3.68 -20.64 2.44
CA PHE A 130 -4.67 -21.17 3.37
C PHE A 130 -5.63 -22.15 2.69
N GLN A 131 -5.61 -23.40 3.12
CA GLN A 131 -6.39 -24.48 2.49
C GLN A 131 -6.84 -25.54 3.48
N ILE A 132 -7.83 -26.35 3.11
CA ILE A 132 -8.21 -27.55 3.86
C ILE A 132 -7.11 -28.61 3.70
N ASN A 133 -6.81 -29.33 4.78
CA ASN A 133 -5.86 -30.43 4.78
C ASN A 133 -6.16 -31.46 3.67
N GLN A 134 -5.15 -31.82 2.88
CA GLN A 134 -5.33 -32.75 1.76
C GLN A 134 -5.78 -34.14 2.20
N ALA A 135 -5.39 -34.60 3.39
CA ALA A 135 -5.84 -35.89 3.89
C ALA A 135 -7.36 -35.90 4.17
N ILE A 136 -7.89 -34.84 4.78
CA ILE A 136 -9.34 -34.66 5.00
C ILE A 136 -10.09 -34.54 3.67
N ARG A 137 -9.48 -33.90 2.65
CA ARG A 137 -10.08 -33.83 1.31
C ARG A 137 -10.11 -35.19 0.59
N ALA A 138 -9.13 -36.06 0.87
CA ALA A 138 -9.07 -37.39 0.30
C ALA A 138 -10.01 -38.36 1.03
N ASP A 139 -10.20 -38.16 2.33
CA ASP A 139 -11.10 -38.94 3.18
C ASP A 139 -11.87 -38.02 4.14
N GLU A 140 -13.14 -37.78 3.80
CA GLU A 140 -14.05 -36.93 4.58
C GLU A 140 -14.38 -37.51 5.97
N SER A 141 -14.12 -38.81 6.19
CA SER A 141 -14.34 -39.43 7.51
C SER A 141 -13.34 -38.94 8.57
N LEU A 142 -12.26 -38.27 8.15
CA LEU A 142 -11.27 -37.66 9.03
C LEU A 142 -11.73 -36.32 9.62
N VAL A 143 -12.94 -35.84 9.28
CA VAL A 143 -13.53 -34.67 9.95
C VAL A 143 -14.07 -35.10 11.31
N ALA A 144 -13.39 -34.68 12.38
CA ALA A 144 -13.85 -34.97 13.73
C ALA A 144 -14.98 -34.03 14.17
N THR A 145 -16.13 -34.62 14.50
CA THR A 145 -17.29 -33.88 15.01
C THR A 145 -17.56 -34.09 16.50
N GLY A 146 -17.06 -35.18 17.08
CA GLY A 146 -17.20 -35.53 18.49
C GLY A 146 -16.08 -34.93 19.36
N ALA A 147 -16.14 -35.21 20.66
CA ALA A 147 -15.13 -34.71 21.60
C ALA A 147 -13.80 -35.48 21.51
N ASP A 148 -13.88 -36.77 21.18
CA ASP A 148 -12.76 -37.69 21.04
C ASP A 148 -13.15 -38.85 20.10
N GLU A 149 -12.22 -39.78 19.84
CA GLU A 149 -12.49 -40.98 19.03
C GLU A 149 -13.48 -41.97 19.68
N SER A 150 -13.63 -41.92 21.01
CA SER A 150 -14.54 -42.78 21.77
C SER A 150 -15.97 -42.21 21.81
N ALA A 151 -16.18 -41.03 21.22
CA ALA A 151 -17.46 -40.39 21.13
C ALA A 151 -18.48 -41.27 20.42
N ALA A 152 -19.71 -41.29 20.93
CA ALA A 152 -20.78 -42.11 20.36
C ALA A 152 -21.08 -41.66 18.92
N PRO A 153 -21.49 -42.58 18.02
CA PRO A 153 -21.95 -42.21 16.69
C PRO A 153 -23.04 -41.13 16.77
N GLY A 154 -22.79 -39.98 16.13
CA GLY A 154 -23.67 -38.81 16.17
C GLY A 154 -23.33 -37.77 17.24
N ASP A 155 -22.21 -37.90 17.95
CA ASP A 155 -21.69 -36.82 18.78
C ASP A 155 -21.20 -35.64 17.91
N GLY A 156 -21.72 -34.45 18.24
CA GLY A 156 -21.42 -33.19 17.57
C GLY A 156 -20.76 -32.17 18.50
N SER A 157 -20.25 -32.59 19.66
CA SER A 157 -19.63 -31.73 20.66
C SER A 157 -18.40 -30.98 20.14
N GLY A 158 -17.51 -31.62 19.39
CA GLY A 158 -16.36 -30.97 18.73
C GLY A 158 -16.79 -29.97 17.66
N ALA A 159 -17.79 -30.32 16.84
CA ALA A 159 -18.37 -29.39 15.88
C ALA A 159 -19.02 -28.17 16.57
N LEU A 160 -19.66 -28.38 17.73
CA LEU A 160 -20.22 -27.32 18.56
C LEU A 160 -19.11 -26.45 19.17
N ALA A 161 -18.01 -27.04 19.63
CA ALA A 161 -16.84 -26.31 20.13
C ALA A 161 -16.25 -25.41 19.04
N ILE A 162 -16.07 -25.92 17.82
CA ILE A 162 -15.65 -25.11 16.66
C ILE A 162 -16.65 -23.98 16.38
N ALA A 163 -17.95 -24.23 16.46
CA ALA A 163 -18.96 -23.19 16.28
C ALA A 163 -18.89 -22.11 17.36
N ASN A 164 -18.55 -22.48 18.59
CA ASN A 164 -18.40 -21.54 19.72
C ASN A 164 -17.17 -20.63 19.58
N LEU A 165 -16.14 -21.03 18.82
CA LEU A 165 -14.98 -20.18 18.52
C LEU A 165 -15.37 -18.84 17.87
N ARG A 166 -16.54 -18.77 17.23
CA ARG A 166 -17.10 -17.50 16.71
C ARG A 166 -17.21 -16.42 17.79
N ASN A 167 -17.49 -16.82 19.03
CA ASN A 167 -17.68 -15.92 20.16
C ASN A 167 -16.43 -15.79 21.04
N THR A 168 -15.37 -16.54 20.75
CA THR A 168 -14.11 -16.48 21.50
C THR A 168 -13.34 -15.22 21.11
N GLU A 169 -12.89 -14.47 22.12
CA GLU A 169 -12.07 -13.28 21.96
C GLU A 169 -10.59 -13.66 22.08
N VAL A 170 -9.83 -13.44 21.02
CA VAL A 170 -8.38 -13.74 20.99
C VAL A 170 -7.57 -12.59 20.40
N ARG A 171 -6.29 -12.55 20.75
CA ARG A 171 -5.32 -11.63 20.17
C ARG A 171 -4.66 -12.32 18.97
N PHE A 172 -5.13 -11.98 17.78
CA PHE A 172 -4.67 -12.59 16.52
C PHE A 172 -3.17 -12.44 16.28
N ASP A 173 -2.56 -11.37 16.79
CA ASP A 173 -1.11 -11.13 16.67
C ASP A 173 -0.29 -12.06 17.59
N GLU A 174 -0.92 -12.66 18.60
CA GLU A 174 -0.33 -13.58 19.59
C GLU A 174 -1.00 -14.96 19.54
N ILE A 175 -1.52 -15.37 18.38
CA ILE A 175 -2.34 -16.60 18.27
C ILE A 175 -1.59 -17.88 18.68
N GLY A 176 -0.26 -17.87 18.69
CA GLY A 176 0.54 -18.99 19.17
C GLY A 176 0.46 -19.25 20.69
N SER A 177 -0.13 -18.32 21.46
CA SER A 177 -0.17 -18.36 22.94
C SER A 177 -1.60 -18.50 23.49
N ILE A 178 -2.50 -19.13 22.75
CA ILE A 178 -3.86 -19.39 23.23
C ILE A 178 -3.89 -20.43 24.35
N THR A 179 -4.77 -20.24 25.33
CA THR A 179 -5.05 -21.25 26.36
C THR A 179 -6.24 -22.09 25.90
N TYR A 180 -6.05 -23.40 25.86
CA TYR A 180 -7.08 -24.37 25.48
C TYR A 180 -7.29 -25.38 26.61
N ASP A 181 -8.55 -25.60 26.99
CA ASP A 181 -8.96 -26.65 27.92
C ASP A 181 -9.55 -27.82 27.14
N SER A 182 -8.78 -28.90 27.03
CA SER A 182 -9.20 -30.13 26.35
C SER A 182 -10.37 -30.84 27.04
N SER A 183 -10.60 -30.59 28.33
CA SER A 183 -11.72 -31.21 29.08
C SER A 183 -13.06 -30.64 28.66
N THR A 184 -13.09 -29.37 28.27
CA THR A 184 -14.30 -28.64 27.88
C THR A 184 -14.31 -28.28 26.40
N MET A 185 -13.22 -28.55 25.68
CA MET A 185 -12.98 -28.14 24.30
C MET A 185 -13.18 -26.63 24.08
N THR A 186 -12.75 -25.83 25.06
CA THR A 186 -12.90 -24.38 25.00
C THR A 186 -11.55 -23.70 24.88
N VAL A 187 -11.50 -22.67 24.04
CA VAL A 187 -10.42 -21.70 24.02
C VAL A 187 -10.82 -20.56 24.95
N GLU A 188 -9.96 -20.23 25.90
CA GLU A 188 -10.22 -19.16 26.85
C GLU A 188 -10.18 -17.79 26.17
N ASN A 189 -11.07 -16.89 26.59
CA ASN A 189 -11.02 -15.51 26.13
C ASN A 189 -9.76 -14.83 26.66
N GLN A 190 -9.07 -14.11 25.78
CA GLN A 190 -7.93 -13.29 26.12
C GLN A 190 -8.40 -11.85 26.38
N ASP A 191 -7.88 -11.23 27.44
CA ASP A 191 -8.14 -9.82 27.72
C ASP A 191 -7.63 -8.95 26.56
N GLY A 192 -8.46 -8.00 26.12
CA GLY A 192 -8.21 -7.21 24.92
C GLY A 192 -8.23 -8.00 23.60
N GLY A 193 -8.72 -9.24 23.61
CA GLY A 193 -8.95 -10.04 22.41
C GLY A 193 -10.12 -9.51 21.58
N VAL A 194 -10.21 -9.99 20.34
CA VAL A 194 -11.34 -9.72 19.44
C VAL A 194 -11.86 -11.04 18.89
N THR A 195 -13.14 -11.10 18.55
CA THR A 195 -13.71 -12.27 17.88
C THR A 195 -13.26 -12.33 16.42
N MET A 196 -13.37 -13.50 15.78
CA MET A 196 -13.09 -13.64 14.34
C MET A 196 -13.90 -12.63 13.50
N GLU A 197 -15.18 -12.46 13.81
CA GLU A 197 -16.04 -11.48 13.14
C GLU A 197 -15.57 -10.04 13.41
N GLY A 198 -15.14 -9.76 14.65
CA GLY A 198 -14.53 -8.49 15.04
C GLY A 198 -13.29 -8.16 14.23
N LYS A 199 -12.30 -9.08 14.19
CA LYS A 199 -11.06 -8.89 13.42
C LYS A 199 -11.32 -8.67 11.94
N TYR A 200 -12.23 -9.45 11.34
CA TYR A 200 -12.62 -9.25 9.94
C TYR A 200 -13.26 -7.88 9.70
N ARG A 201 -14.17 -7.45 10.59
CA ARG A 201 -14.79 -6.13 10.52
C ARG A 201 -13.74 -5.02 10.63
N ASP A 202 -12.80 -5.13 11.55
CA ASP A 202 -11.73 -4.16 11.75
C ASP A 202 -10.87 -4.01 10.50
N MET A 203 -10.55 -5.12 9.83
CA MET A 203 -9.81 -5.11 8.55
C MET A 203 -10.56 -4.33 7.48
N VAL A 204 -11.87 -4.56 7.32
CA VAL A 204 -12.71 -3.82 6.36
C VAL A 204 -12.80 -2.34 6.74
N ILE A 205 -12.96 -2.02 8.02
CA ILE A 205 -13.00 -0.64 8.52
C ILE A 205 -11.69 0.08 8.25
N LYS A 206 -10.53 -0.56 8.49
CA LYS A 206 -9.21 0.03 8.21
C LYS A 206 -9.08 0.44 6.75
N VAL A 207 -9.49 -0.41 5.81
CA VAL A 207 -9.49 -0.08 4.37
C VAL A 207 -10.41 1.11 4.08
N GLY A 208 -11.60 1.13 4.67
CA GLY A 208 -12.55 2.25 4.52
C GLY A 208 -12.00 3.57 5.04
N ILE A 209 -11.38 3.57 6.23
CA ILE A 209 -10.75 4.75 6.83
C ILE A 209 -9.59 5.24 5.97
N SER A 210 -8.74 4.33 5.51
CA SER A 210 -7.57 4.65 4.67
C SER A 210 -8.01 5.28 3.34
N THR A 211 -9.04 4.71 2.70
CA THR A 211 -9.63 5.26 1.47
C THR A 211 -10.19 6.65 1.71
N GLN A 212 -11.01 6.82 2.75
CA GLN A 212 -11.59 8.12 3.08
C GLN A 212 -10.53 9.18 3.41
N HIS A 213 -9.44 8.78 4.07
CA HIS A 213 -8.31 9.65 4.35
C HIS A 213 -7.60 10.07 3.06
N ALA A 214 -7.35 9.13 2.14
CA ALA A 214 -6.76 9.42 0.84
C ALA A 214 -7.63 10.38 0.00
N ASP A 215 -8.94 10.14 -0.07
CA ASP A 215 -9.88 11.02 -0.78
C ASP A 215 -9.86 12.44 -0.21
N ASN A 216 -9.92 12.57 1.12
CA ASN A 216 -9.85 13.88 1.78
C ASN A 216 -8.51 14.60 1.50
N MET A 217 -7.39 13.87 1.43
CA MET A 217 -6.10 14.48 1.09
C MET A 217 -6.07 15.01 -0.34
N VAL A 218 -6.61 14.23 -1.30
CA VAL A 218 -6.72 14.66 -2.70
C VAL A 218 -7.58 15.91 -2.81
N ASP A 219 -8.78 15.91 -2.23
CA ASP A 219 -9.69 17.05 -2.25
C ASP A 219 -9.05 18.33 -1.69
N ASN A 220 -8.34 18.20 -0.56
CA ASN A 220 -7.62 19.33 0.04
C ASN A 220 -6.49 19.84 -0.86
N GLN A 221 -5.71 18.94 -1.46
CA GLN A 221 -4.60 19.31 -2.33
C GLN A 221 -5.10 19.98 -3.63
N GLU A 222 -6.21 19.50 -4.19
CA GLU A 222 -6.86 20.11 -5.36
C GLU A 222 -7.37 21.51 -5.04
N ALA A 223 -8.03 21.70 -3.88
CA ALA A 223 -8.50 22.99 -3.43
C ALA A 223 -7.35 24.00 -3.26
N LEU A 224 -6.24 23.56 -2.64
CA LEU A 224 -5.04 24.39 -2.49
C LEU A 224 -4.41 24.74 -3.84
N MET A 225 -4.31 23.78 -4.76
CA MET A 225 -3.79 24.00 -6.10
C MET A 225 -4.65 25.00 -6.88
N ALA A 226 -5.97 24.88 -6.81
CA ALA A 226 -6.90 25.84 -7.41
C ALA A 226 -6.73 27.25 -6.83
N GLN A 227 -6.61 27.37 -5.50
CA GLN A 227 -6.38 28.65 -4.84
C GLN A 227 -5.05 29.30 -5.26
N LEU A 228 -3.98 28.51 -5.34
CA LEU A 228 -2.66 28.98 -5.77
C LEU A 228 -2.67 29.37 -7.25
N SER A 229 -3.35 28.61 -8.11
CA SER A 229 -3.53 28.94 -9.53
C SER A 229 -4.28 30.27 -9.70
N ASN A 230 -5.40 30.45 -9.00
CA ASN A 230 -6.17 31.70 -9.03
C ASN A 230 -5.36 32.89 -8.52
N ARG A 231 -4.55 32.72 -7.47
CA ARG A 231 -3.64 33.77 -6.98
C ARG A 231 -2.56 34.11 -8.00
N ARG A 232 -1.97 33.09 -8.64
CA ARG A 232 -0.97 33.28 -9.69
C ARG A 232 -1.57 34.05 -10.86
N GLU A 233 -2.77 33.68 -11.30
CA GLU A 233 -3.51 34.37 -12.36
C GLU A 233 -3.93 35.79 -11.96
N SER A 234 -4.27 36.04 -10.70
CA SER A 234 -4.56 37.42 -10.25
C SER A 234 -3.33 38.33 -10.24
N VAL A 235 -2.12 37.79 -10.03
CA VAL A 235 -0.87 38.57 -9.99
C VAL A 235 -0.20 38.66 -11.36
N SER A 236 -0.24 37.56 -12.13
CA SER A 236 0.41 37.45 -13.44
C SER A 236 -0.55 37.65 -14.60
N GLY A 237 -1.85 37.67 -14.32
CA GLY A 237 -2.89 37.95 -15.30
C GLY A 237 -2.86 39.43 -15.65
N VAL A 238 -2.73 39.68 -16.94
CA VAL A 238 -2.78 41.02 -17.50
C VAL A 238 -4.21 41.29 -17.92
N SER A 239 -4.80 42.38 -17.43
CA SER A 239 -6.12 42.80 -17.91
C SER A 239 -5.96 43.36 -19.32
N ILE A 240 -6.57 42.69 -20.30
CA ILE A 240 -6.59 43.15 -21.71
C ILE A 240 -7.15 44.57 -21.80
N ASP A 241 -8.12 44.93 -20.95
CA ASP A 241 -8.71 46.26 -20.94
C ASP A 241 -7.74 47.33 -20.43
N GLU A 242 -6.89 47.01 -19.44
CA GLU A 242 -5.82 47.92 -18.99
C GLU A 242 -4.71 48.04 -20.03
N GLU A 243 -4.28 46.94 -20.66
CA GLU A 243 -3.30 46.99 -21.74
C GLU A 243 -3.81 47.76 -22.95
N VAL A 244 -5.07 47.57 -23.35
CA VAL A 244 -5.69 48.33 -24.46
C VAL A 244 -5.81 49.81 -24.08
N THR A 245 -6.18 50.13 -22.85
CA THR A 245 -6.24 51.52 -22.37
C THR A 245 -4.85 52.17 -22.37
N ASN A 246 -3.83 51.46 -21.89
CA ASN A 246 -2.44 51.91 -21.92
C ASN A 246 -1.94 52.08 -23.36
N LEU A 247 -2.27 51.15 -24.25
CA LEU A 247 -1.93 51.20 -25.67
C LEU A 247 -2.58 52.43 -26.34
N ILE A 248 -3.87 52.69 -26.12
CA ILE A 248 -4.55 53.90 -26.61
C ILE A 248 -3.88 55.16 -26.06
N LYS A 249 -3.57 55.19 -24.77
CA LYS A 249 -2.87 56.31 -24.12
C LYS A 249 -1.49 56.56 -24.74
N PHE A 250 -0.71 55.51 -25.00
CA PHE A 250 0.58 55.63 -25.66
C PHE A 250 0.46 56.07 -27.11
N GLN A 251 -0.52 55.55 -27.87
CA GLN A 251 -0.81 56.02 -29.24
C GLN A 251 -1.18 57.51 -29.27
N GLN A 252 -2.02 57.96 -28.33
CA GLN A 252 -2.43 59.35 -28.26
C GLN A 252 -1.28 60.26 -27.83
N SER A 253 -0.45 59.82 -26.89
CA SER A 253 0.76 60.54 -26.45
C SER A 253 1.79 60.63 -27.58
N TYR A 254 1.97 59.57 -28.37
CA TYR A 254 2.82 59.57 -29.55
C TYR A 254 2.34 60.59 -30.58
N ASN A 255 1.04 60.57 -30.94
CA ASN A 255 0.46 61.53 -31.86
C ASN A 255 0.59 62.99 -31.37
N ALA A 256 0.41 63.23 -30.06
CA ALA A 256 0.61 64.55 -29.47
C ALA A 256 2.08 65.00 -29.58
N ASN A 257 3.03 64.12 -29.26
CA ASN A 257 4.46 64.40 -29.39
C ASN A 257 4.87 64.66 -30.86
N SER A 258 4.34 63.90 -31.82
CA SER A 258 4.58 64.15 -33.25
C SER A 258 4.11 65.54 -33.66
N ARG A 259 2.94 66.00 -33.19
CA ARG A 259 2.46 67.37 -33.44
C ARG A 259 3.36 68.42 -32.80
N VAL A 260 3.83 68.20 -31.57
CA VAL A 260 4.79 69.10 -30.91
C VAL A 260 6.07 69.20 -31.74
N ILE A 261 6.63 68.07 -32.17
CA ILE A 261 7.81 68.05 -33.04
C ILE A 261 7.55 68.79 -34.34
N SER A 262 6.41 68.58 -35.00
CA SER A 262 6.05 69.33 -36.21
C SER A 262 5.96 70.83 -35.97
N THR A 263 5.33 71.27 -34.88
CA THR A 263 5.28 72.71 -34.53
C THR A 263 6.65 73.28 -34.21
N VAL A 264 7.53 72.51 -33.55
CA VAL A 264 8.92 72.91 -33.30
C VAL A 264 9.71 72.99 -34.60
N SER A 265 9.54 72.04 -35.51
CA SER A 265 10.13 72.09 -36.85
C SER A 265 9.64 73.31 -37.63
N GLU A 266 8.35 73.65 -37.60
CA GLU A 266 7.82 74.86 -38.23
C GLU A 266 8.36 76.15 -37.59
N MET A 267 8.52 76.18 -36.26
CA MET A 267 9.17 77.30 -35.57
C MET A 267 10.65 77.43 -35.95
N LEU A 268 11.38 76.32 -36.01
CA LEU A 268 12.79 76.29 -36.43
C LEU A 268 12.94 76.71 -37.90
N ASP A 269 12.08 76.22 -38.79
CA ASP A 269 12.05 76.65 -40.20
C ASP A 269 11.73 78.13 -40.32
N THR A 270 10.82 78.66 -39.50
CA THR A 270 10.51 80.09 -39.48
C THR A 270 11.70 80.92 -38.98
N LEU A 271 12.38 80.49 -37.93
CA LEU A 271 13.58 81.16 -37.43
C LEU A 271 14.71 81.11 -38.49
N ILE A 272 14.99 79.93 -39.06
CA ILE A 272 16.10 79.74 -40.00
C ILE A 272 15.82 80.42 -41.35
N ASN A 273 14.61 80.30 -41.91
CA ASN A 273 14.29 80.80 -43.26
C ASN A 273 13.64 82.20 -43.29
N ARG A 274 13.01 82.70 -42.22
CA ARG A 274 12.39 84.05 -42.19
C ARG A 274 13.13 85.08 -41.34
N THR A 275 14.09 84.68 -40.49
CA THR A 275 14.96 85.63 -39.77
C THR A 275 16.41 85.62 -40.23
N GLY A 276 16.75 84.78 -41.21
CA GLY A 276 18.03 84.83 -41.94
C GLY A 276 18.08 85.96 -42.98
N LEU A 277 18.16 87.20 -42.49
CA LEU A 277 18.76 88.36 -43.16
C LEU A 277 19.62 89.10 -42.14
#